data_AF-A0A8X8Y4C3-F1
#
_entry.id   AF-A0A8X8Y4C3-F1
#
_cell.length_a   1.000
_cell.length_b   1.000
_cell.length_c   1.000
_cell.angle_alpha   90.00
_cell.angle_beta   90.00
_cell.angle_gamma   90.00
#
_symmetry.space_group_name_H-M   'P 1'
#
loop_
_entity.id
_entity.type
_entity.pdbx_description
1 polymer ?
#
loop_
_entity_poly.entity_id
_entity_poly.type
_entity_poly.pdbx_seq_one_letter_code
_entity_poly.pdbx_strand_id
1 'polypeptide(L)'
;MKRPLFLHSPSRSNLMVKVFPKTSNRNGPIKKLIPFSLYNRTPTYRRLPEQQFLNLSVHKLDGSSFNLNVARNATVAELKFAVEEAF
;
A
#
# COMPACT_ATOMS: atom_id res chain seq x y z
N MET A 1 39.61 12.27 -32.89
CA MET A 1 38.66 12.05 -34.00
C MET A 1 38.45 10.56 -34.18
N LYS A 2 37.21 10.15 -34.50
CA LYS A 2 36.74 8.82 -34.94
C LYS A 2 36.40 7.78 -33.84
N ARG A 3 35.08 7.60 -33.64
CA ARG A 3 34.46 6.32 -33.24
C ARG A 3 34.06 5.55 -34.51
N PRO A 4 33.98 4.22 -34.45
CA PRO A 4 32.78 3.51 -34.94
C PRO A 4 32.35 2.39 -33.96
N LEU A 5 31.08 2.25 -33.52
CA LEU A 5 29.89 1.61 -34.15
C LEU A 5 30.17 0.17 -34.63
N PHE A 6 29.52 -0.94 -34.26
CA PHE A 6 28.45 -1.33 -33.32
C PHE A 6 28.37 -2.88 -33.32
N LEU A 7 27.72 -3.47 -32.29
CA LEU A 7 27.18 -4.84 -32.20
C LEU A 7 28.14 -6.04 -32.21
N HIS A 8 28.14 -6.80 -31.11
CA HIS A 8 27.59 -8.16 -30.99
C HIS A 8 27.58 -8.51 -29.50
N SER A 9 26.42 -8.82 -28.93
CA SER A 9 26.31 -9.39 -27.58
C SER A 9 26.44 -10.92 -27.66
N PRO A 10 27.26 -11.54 -26.80
CA PRO A 10 27.01 -12.90 -26.37
C PRO A 10 26.56 -12.88 -24.91
N SER A 11 25.30 -13.25 -24.73
CA SER A 11 24.78 -13.80 -23.49
C SER A 11 25.52 -15.10 -23.16
N ARG A 12 26.11 -15.19 -21.96
CA ARG A 12 26.07 -16.38 -21.09
C ARG A 12 26.92 -16.18 -19.82
N SER A 13 26.21 -16.13 -18.70
CA SER A 13 26.59 -16.60 -17.35
C SER A 13 28.07 -16.53 -16.95
N ASN A 14 28.44 -15.49 -16.19
CA ASN A 14 29.46 -15.63 -15.15
C ASN A 14 28.83 -15.23 -13.81
N LEU A 15 28.69 -16.21 -12.92
CA LEU A 15 28.33 -16.00 -11.53
C LEU A 15 29.48 -15.19 -10.90
N MET A 16 29.27 -13.89 -10.71
CA MET A 16 30.27 -13.03 -10.08
C MET A 16 30.26 -13.29 -8.58
N VAL A 17 31.13 -14.19 -8.11
CA VAL A 17 31.39 -14.37 -6.68
C VAL A 17 32.18 -13.15 -6.19
N LYS A 18 31.46 -12.15 -5.65
CA LYS A 18 32.09 -11.03 -4.95
C LYS A 18 32.58 -11.53 -3.58
N VAL A 19 33.86 -11.91 -3.53
CA VAL A 19 34.57 -12.07 -2.26
C VAL A 19 34.85 -10.67 -1.72
N PHE A 20 34.19 -10.30 -0.63
CA PHE A 20 34.49 -9.07 0.09
C PHE A 20 35.65 -9.31 1.06
N PRO A 21 36.69 -8.45 1.09
CA PRO A 21 37.74 -8.58 2.08
C PRO A 21 37.17 -8.31 3.47
N LYS A 22 37.38 -9.26 4.37
CA LYS A 22 37.02 -9.18 5.78
C LYS A 22 37.94 -8.18 6.47
N THR A 23 37.49 -6.94 6.63
CA THR A 23 38.19 -5.95 7.47
C THR A 23 37.80 -6.19 8.93
N SER A 24 38.71 -6.84 9.66
CA SER A 24 38.64 -6.95 11.11
C SER A 24 39.73 -6.08 11.72
N ASN A 25 39.36 -4.92 12.25
CA ASN A 25 40.00 -4.39 13.45
C ASN A 25 39.04 -3.42 14.15
N ARG A 26 38.64 -3.80 15.36
CA ARG A 26 37.80 -3.03 16.28
C ARG A 26 38.73 -2.16 17.10
N ASN A 27 38.52 -0.84 17.10
CA ASN A 27 38.90 0.08 18.19
C ASN A 27 38.15 1.43 18.05
N GLY A 28 36.84 1.37 17.79
CA GLY A 28 35.96 2.53 17.84
C GLY A 28 35.05 2.45 19.07
N PRO A 29 34.67 3.58 19.69
CA PRO A 29 33.85 3.57 20.90
C PRO A 29 32.55 2.82 20.60
N ILE A 30 32.15 1.97 21.55
CA ILE A 30 30.95 1.13 21.48
C ILE A 30 29.78 2.03 21.08
N LYS A 31 29.32 1.89 19.82
CA LYS A 31 28.13 2.55 19.34
C LYS A 31 26.98 1.92 20.11
N LYS A 32 26.55 2.58 21.20
CA LYS A 32 25.35 2.20 21.95
C LYS A 32 24.23 2.02 20.93
N LEU A 33 23.75 0.79 20.77
CA LEU A 33 22.55 0.49 20.01
C LEU A 33 21.40 1.13 20.77
N ILE A 34 21.05 2.35 20.38
CA ILE A 34 19.88 3.03 20.91
C ILE A 34 18.68 2.25 20.38
N PRO A 35 17.85 1.63 21.24
CA PRO A 35 16.65 0.95 20.78
C PRO A 35 15.73 2.04 20.21
N PHE A 36 15.46 1.95 18.90
CA PHE A 36 14.53 2.81 18.19
C PHE A 36 14.85 4.32 18.32
N SER A 37 15.78 4.79 17.49
CA SER A 37 15.86 6.20 17.13
C SER A 37 14.53 6.67 16.51
N LEU A 38 13.59 7.07 17.37
CA LEU A 38 12.44 7.90 17.05
C LEU A 38 12.81 9.40 17.06
N TYR A 39 14.11 9.72 17.00
CA TYR A 39 14.56 11.09 16.77
C TYR A 39 14.11 11.48 15.35
N ASN A 40 13.09 12.33 15.28
CA ASN A 40 12.61 13.05 14.08
C ASN A 40 11.60 12.34 13.17
N ARG A 41 10.81 11.38 13.66
CA ARG A 41 9.61 10.96 12.92
C ARG A 41 8.38 11.57 13.58
N THR A 42 7.92 12.70 13.05
CA THR A 42 6.56 13.16 13.35
C THR A 42 5.60 12.04 12.95
N PRO A 43 4.63 11.65 13.80
CA PRO A 43 3.62 10.70 13.39
C PRO A 43 2.86 11.33 12.20
N THR A 44 3.03 10.76 11.01
CA THR A 44 2.29 11.21 9.84
C THR A 44 0.85 10.73 9.99
N TYR A 45 -0.08 11.64 10.22
CA TYR A 45 -1.50 11.31 10.20
C TYR A 45 -1.90 10.96 8.77
N ARG A 46 -2.20 9.68 8.53
CA ARG A 46 -2.81 9.24 7.29
C ARG A 46 -4.32 9.38 7.46
N ARG A 47 -4.92 10.34 6.76
CA ARG A 47 -6.38 10.47 6.72
C ARG A 47 -6.98 9.14 6.26
N LEU A 48 -8.04 8.71 6.95
CA LEU A 48 -8.87 7.62 6.46
C LEU A 48 -9.43 8.02 5.08
N PRO A 49 -9.56 7.06 4.14
CA PRO A 49 -10.22 7.32 2.88
C PRO A 49 -11.62 7.89 3.11
N GLU A 50 -12.02 8.86 2.28
CA GLU A 50 -13.37 9.38 2.34
C GLU A 50 -14.36 8.28 1.96
N GLN A 51 -15.25 7.96 2.90
CA GLN A 51 -16.29 6.99 2.65
C GLN A 51 -17.42 7.66 1.84
N GLN A 52 -17.46 7.34 0.56
CA GLN A 52 -18.44 7.87 -0.40
C GLN A 52 -19.78 7.12 -0.35
N PHE A 53 -19.78 5.89 0.16
CA PHE A 53 -20.95 5.02 0.20
C PHE A 53 -21.23 4.48 1.61
N LEU A 54 -22.50 4.34 1.94
CA LEU A 54 -23.00 3.66 3.14
C LEU A 54 -23.49 2.28 2.73
N ASN A 55 -22.96 1.26 3.38
CA ASN A 55 -23.47 -0.10 3.29
C ASN A 55 -24.58 -0.25 4.33
N LEU A 56 -25.82 -0.36 3.86
CA LEU A 56 -27.01 -0.48 4.68
C LEU A 56 -27.56 -1.91 4.57
N SER A 57 -28.01 -2.44 5.70
CA SER A 57 -28.78 -3.69 5.73
C SER A 57 -30.26 -3.35 5.91
N VAL A 58 -31.09 -3.82 4.99
CA VAL A 58 -32.54 -3.61 5.03
C VAL A 58 -33.20 -4.91 5.46
N HIS A 59 -33.92 -4.84 6.58
CA HIS A 59 -34.74 -5.93 7.09
C HIS A 59 -36.13 -5.86 6.49
N LYS A 60 -36.53 -6.94 5.83
CA LYS A 60 -37.88 -7.13 5.31
C LYS A 60 -38.81 -7.63 6.42
N LEU A 61 -40.12 -7.46 6.20
CA LEU A 61 -41.15 -8.00 7.10
C LEU A 61 -41.25 -9.54 7.03
N ASP A 62 -40.78 -10.17 5.96
CA ASP A 62 -40.68 -11.63 5.85
C ASP A 62 -39.53 -12.23 6.67
N GLY A 63 -38.79 -11.39 7.41
CA GLY A 63 -37.64 -11.79 8.23
C GLY A 63 -36.34 -11.98 7.43
N SER A 64 -36.38 -11.87 6.11
CA SER A 64 -35.17 -11.87 5.28
C SER A 64 -34.52 -10.48 5.26
N SER A 65 -33.29 -10.40 4.77
CA SER A 65 -32.52 -9.16 4.76
C SER A 65 -31.61 -9.11 3.55
N PHE A 66 -31.31 -7.91 3.08
CA PHE A 66 -30.37 -7.70 1.99
C PHE A 66 -29.56 -6.43 2.26
N ASN A 67 -28.39 -6.35 1.62
CA ASN A 67 -27.48 -5.23 1.77
C ASN A 67 -27.48 -4.39 0.49
N LEU A 68 -27.38 -3.07 0.66
CA LEU A 68 -27.30 -2.13 -0.44
C LEU A 68 -26.31 -1.01 -0.13
N ASN A 69 -25.63 -0.53 -1.17
CA ASN A 69 -24.74 0.61 -1.07
C ASN A 69 -25.43 1.85 -1.61
N VAL A 70 -25.53 2.90 -0.78
CA VAL A 70 -26.03 4.22 -1.20
C VAL A 70 -24.96 5.29 -0.99
N ALA A 71 -25.01 6.36 -1.79
CA ALA A 71 -24.11 7.49 -1.57
C ALA A 71 -24.30 8.05 -0.15
N ARG A 72 -23.23 8.51 0.49
CA ARG A 72 -23.27 9.02 1.87
C ARG A 72 -24.19 10.23 2.04
N ASN A 73 -24.35 11.01 0.97
CA ASN A 73 -25.21 12.18 0.87
C ASN A 73 -26.51 11.91 0.10
N ALA A 74 -26.88 10.63 -0.12
CA ALA A 74 -28.12 10.28 -0.76
C ALA A 74 -29.33 10.79 0.05
N THR A 75 -30.34 11.25 -0.66
CA THR A 75 -31.64 11.63 -0.11
C THR A 75 -32.44 10.39 0.26
N VAL A 76 -33.45 10.59 1.12
CA VAL A 76 -34.40 9.51 1.46
C VAL A 76 -35.14 9.01 0.21
N ALA A 77 -35.40 9.88 -0.77
CA ALA A 77 -36.04 9.50 -2.02
C ALA A 77 -35.15 8.55 -2.85
N GLU A 78 -33.86 8.84 -2.95
CA GLU A 78 -32.90 7.97 -3.66
C GLU A 78 -32.70 6.63 -2.95
N LEU A 79 -32.64 6.63 -1.61
CA LEU A 79 -32.60 5.37 -0.84
C LEU A 79 -33.86 4.55 -1.09
N LYS A 80 -35.04 5.19 -1.04
CA LYS A 80 -36.32 4.52 -1.31
C LYS A 80 -36.33 3.90 -2.72
N PHE A 81 -35.92 4.66 -3.72
CA PHE A 81 -35.83 4.16 -5.10
C PHE A 81 -34.85 2.98 -5.22
N ALA A 82 -33.67 3.08 -4.61
CA ALA A 82 -32.68 1.99 -4.64
C ALA A 82 -33.17 0.72 -3.93
N VAL A 83 -33.98 0.88 -2.87
CA VAL A 83 -34.67 -0.24 -2.24
C VAL A 83 -35.67 -0.83 -3.22
N GLU A 84 -36.58 -0.03 -3.78
CA GLU A 84 -37.60 -0.48 -4.74
C GLU A 84 -37.00 -1.21 -5.95
N GLU A 85 -35.88 -0.76 -6.52
CA GLU A 85 -35.21 -1.44 -7.64
C GLU A 85 -34.56 -2.78 -7.26
N ALA A 86 -34.22 -2.99 -5.98
CA ALA A 86 -33.66 -4.25 -5.50
C ALA A 86 -34.75 -5.32 -5.24
N PHE A 87 -36.02 -4.97 -5.41
CA PHE A 87 -37.21 -5.73 -5.03
C PHE A 87 -38.16 -6.00 -6.18
#